data_AF-A0A2M8UCM2-F1
#
_entry.id   AF-A0A2M8UCM2-F1
#
_cell.length_a   1.000
_cell.length_b   1.000
_cell.length_c   1.000
_cell.angle_alpha   90.00
_cell.angle_beta   90.00
_cell.angle_gamma   90.00
#
_symmetry.space_group_name_H-M   'P 1'
#
loop_
_entity.id
_entity.type
_entity.pdbx_description
1 polymer ?
#
loop_
_entity_poly.entity_id
_entity_poly.type
_entity_poly.pdbx_seq_one_letter_code
_entity_poly.pdbx_strand_id
1 'polypeptide(L)'
;MFCISKIAVGHIMSFDQPLDVSSIRSDILPILRSLRPLIEQLPDAISSLAQFTIVIDANVLLEDIRWHLLKRRAPDARSALQECISAEIVKLYATRRVIDEVQRHIPRIALEDGIDEQECRRLLLSLTTKLTVLELSEIEYEAYATGQDPDDAPTLALAQLIKAEGIMSRDTDIAAMGGQSISPEYMSVLRHHSRKAAISVTLQLSGSAVMMASGAALIGALKLLQTAIQVVMRLPPPVMLIGMVFAIAWLSNPKNRSVLAERFGLVVDRSGHVLGEVFQLTSHLLSEAEKHKPETLTLPSRDRAKSN
;
A
#
# COMPACT_ATOMS: atom_id res chain seq x y z
N MET A 1 46.34 -15.13 37.48
CA MET A 1 46.23 -13.73 37.01
C MET A 1 46.12 -13.78 35.49
N PHE A 2 44.91 -13.96 34.95
CA PHE A 2 44.67 -14.13 33.52
C PHE A 2 43.91 -12.91 33.00
N CYS A 3 44.55 -12.13 32.13
CA CYS A 3 43.93 -11.07 31.36
C CYS A 3 42.98 -11.67 30.32
N ILE A 4 41.68 -11.54 30.54
CA ILE A 4 40.67 -11.79 29.51
C ILE A 4 40.67 -10.56 28.60
N SER A 5 41.26 -10.74 27.42
CA SER A 5 41.22 -9.78 26.32
C SER A 5 39.76 -9.59 25.88
N LYS A 6 39.29 -8.34 25.97
CA LYS A 6 38.05 -7.87 25.32
C LYS A 6 38.21 -8.08 23.82
N ILE A 7 37.56 -9.11 23.30
CA ILE A 7 37.29 -9.21 21.86
C ILE A 7 36.25 -8.14 21.56
N ALA A 8 36.68 -7.11 20.83
CA ALA A 8 35.81 -6.12 20.23
C ALA A 8 34.92 -6.85 19.22
N VAL A 9 33.67 -7.15 19.62
CA VAL A 9 32.60 -7.46 18.70
C VAL A 9 32.32 -6.16 17.94
N GLY A 10 32.91 -6.06 16.75
CA GLY A 10 32.65 -4.98 15.82
C GLY A 10 31.15 -4.88 15.52
N HIS A 11 30.69 -3.65 15.30
CA HIS A 11 29.35 -3.26 14.91
C HIS A 11 28.61 -4.32 14.09
N ILE A 12 27.84 -5.15 14.77
CA ILE A 12 26.59 -5.65 14.21
C ILE A 12 25.75 -4.39 14.08
N MET A 13 25.39 -4.00 12.85
CA MET A 13 24.37 -2.99 12.63
C MET A 13 23.14 -3.41 13.41
N SER A 14 22.95 -2.78 14.57
CA SER A 14 21.80 -2.96 15.42
C SER A 14 20.58 -2.50 14.61
N PHE A 15 19.84 -3.47 14.08
CA PHE A 15 18.50 -3.32 13.50
C PHE A 15 17.47 -2.97 14.60
N ASP A 16 17.82 -2.01 15.44
CA ASP A 16 17.13 -1.67 16.69
C ASP A 16 16.41 -0.33 16.57
N GLN A 17 16.27 0.19 15.34
CA GLN A 17 15.25 1.18 15.06
C GLN A 17 13.93 0.41 15.03
N PRO A 18 13.05 0.56 16.05
CA PRO A 18 11.71 -0.01 15.93
C PRO A 18 11.13 0.56 14.64
N LEU A 19 10.71 -0.33 13.73
CA LEU A 19 9.96 0.07 12.55
C LEU A 19 8.85 0.99 13.06
N ASP A 20 8.89 2.26 12.67
CA ASP A 20 7.84 3.19 13.04
C ASP A 20 6.60 2.81 12.22
N VAL A 21 5.86 1.83 12.74
CA VAL A 21 4.64 1.33 12.13
C VAL A 21 3.62 2.45 11.96
N SER A 22 3.74 3.55 12.72
CA SER A 22 2.89 4.72 12.59
C SER A 22 3.18 5.57 11.35
N SER A 23 4.35 5.40 10.71
CA SER A 23 4.72 6.12 9.49
C SER A 23 4.25 5.43 8.19
N ILE A 24 3.73 4.20 8.26
CA ILE A 24 3.24 3.48 7.07
C ILE A 24 1.95 4.13 6.58
N ARG A 25 2.04 4.85 5.46
CA ARG A 25 0.89 5.47 4.79
C ARG A 25 0.12 4.44 3.96
N SER A 26 -1.20 4.61 3.86
CA SER A 26 -2.08 3.79 3.00
C SER A 26 -1.76 3.91 1.51
N ASP A 27 -1.00 4.94 1.11
CA ASP A 27 -0.52 5.17 -0.25
C ASP A 27 0.37 4.04 -0.80
N ILE A 28 0.86 3.14 0.07
CA ILE A 28 1.62 1.95 -0.34
C ILE A 28 0.74 0.87 -0.96
N LEU A 29 -0.57 0.86 -0.68
CA LEU A 29 -1.47 -0.23 -1.08
C LEU A 29 -1.59 -0.44 -2.60
N PRO A 30 -1.65 0.59 -3.46
CA PRO A 30 -1.59 0.40 -4.91
C PRO A 30 -0.34 -0.35 -5.36
N ILE A 31 0.80 -0.03 -4.75
CA ILE A 31 2.08 -0.69 -5.04
C ILE A 31 1.99 -2.15 -4.64
N LEU A 32 1.51 -2.44 -3.43
CA LEU A 32 1.32 -3.81 -2.95
C LEU A 32 0.35 -4.58 -3.85
N ARG A 33 -0.71 -3.95 -4.34
CA ARG A 33 -1.66 -4.55 -5.27
C ARG A 33 -1.04 -4.86 -6.62
N SER A 34 -0.11 -4.05 -7.12
CA SER A 34 0.63 -4.36 -8.36
C SER A 34 1.51 -5.62 -8.22
N LEU A 35 1.92 -5.96 -7.00
CA LEU A 35 2.62 -7.19 -6.66
C LEU A 35 1.68 -8.39 -6.44
N ARG A 36 0.38 -8.27 -6.74
CA ARG A 36 -0.61 -9.35 -6.58
C ARG A 36 -0.13 -10.72 -7.09
N PRO A 37 0.52 -10.88 -8.26
CA PRO A 37 0.97 -12.20 -8.71
C PRO A 37 1.95 -12.89 -7.75
N LEU A 38 2.73 -12.11 -7.00
CA LEU A 38 3.64 -12.61 -5.96
C LEU A 38 2.90 -12.86 -4.64
N ILE A 39 1.94 -12.00 -4.32
CA ILE A 39 1.12 -12.07 -3.08
C ILE A 39 0.06 -13.17 -3.15
N GLU A 40 -0.39 -13.59 -4.33
CA GLU A 40 -1.37 -14.68 -4.50
C GLU A 40 -0.89 -16.02 -3.91
N GLN A 41 0.42 -16.16 -3.70
CA GLN A 41 1.03 -17.29 -3.00
C GLN A 41 0.89 -17.22 -1.47
N LEU A 42 0.37 -16.10 -0.94
CA LEU A 42 0.13 -15.81 0.48
C LEU A 42 -1.38 -15.62 0.72
N PRO A 43 -2.12 -16.68 1.06
CA PRO A 43 -3.60 -16.67 1.13
C PRO A 43 -4.16 -15.57 2.05
N ASP A 44 -3.48 -15.31 3.18
CA ASP A 44 -3.96 -14.38 4.19
C ASP A 44 -3.79 -12.90 3.79
N ALA A 45 -2.83 -12.59 2.91
CA ALA A 45 -2.52 -11.23 2.46
C ALA A 45 -3.56 -10.67 1.47
N ILE A 46 -4.23 -11.56 0.74
CA ILE A 46 -5.19 -11.22 -0.31
C ILE A 46 -6.47 -10.63 0.31
N SER A 47 -6.90 -11.17 1.46
CA SER A 47 -8.11 -10.71 2.15
C SER A 47 -8.02 -9.24 2.59
N SER A 48 -6.82 -8.78 2.95
CA SER A 48 -6.55 -7.39 3.33
C SER A 48 -6.48 -6.41 2.16
N LEU A 49 -6.44 -6.89 0.91
CA LEU A 49 -6.41 -6.06 -0.31
C LEU A 49 -7.79 -5.93 -0.97
N ALA A 50 -8.87 -6.10 -0.21
CA ALA A 50 -10.22 -5.91 -0.72
C ALA A 50 -10.40 -4.52 -1.36
N GLN A 51 -11.14 -4.48 -2.47
CA GLN A 51 -11.56 -3.24 -3.13
C GLN A 51 -13.07 -3.20 -3.13
N PHE A 52 -13.64 -2.06 -2.76
CA PHE A 52 -15.06 -1.81 -2.71
C PHE A 52 -15.44 -0.91 -3.89
N THR A 53 -16.40 -1.33 -4.69
CA THR A 53 -17.03 -0.56 -5.75
C THR A 53 -18.19 0.24 -5.19
N ILE A 54 -18.02 1.56 -5.10
CA ILE A 54 -19.02 2.43 -4.47
C ILE A 54 -19.50 3.46 -5.49
N VAL A 55 -20.80 3.65 -5.58
CA VAL A 55 -21.38 4.77 -6.33
C VAL A 55 -21.48 5.97 -5.41
N ILE A 56 -21.10 7.15 -5.87
CA ILE A 56 -21.12 8.38 -5.08
C ILE A 56 -22.26 9.30 -5.52
N ASP A 57 -22.88 9.93 -4.52
CA ASP A 57 -23.92 10.95 -4.68
C ASP A 57 -23.32 12.38 -4.72
N ALA A 58 -24.09 13.34 -5.22
CA ALA A 58 -23.69 14.74 -5.36
C ALA A 58 -23.42 15.41 -4.00
N ASN A 59 -24.23 15.09 -2.98
CA ASN A 59 -24.10 15.66 -1.64
C ASN A 59 -22.73 15.34 -1.00
N VAL A 60 -22.21 14.13 -1.20
CA VAL A 60 -20.92 13.67 -0.69
C VAL A 60 -19.78 14.42 -1.39
N LEU A 61 -19.86 14.59 -2.71
CA LEU A 61 -18.86 15.35 -3.47
C LEU A 61 -18.82 16.82 -3.04
N LEU A 62 -19.98 17.46 -2.87
CA LEU A 62 -20.07 18.84 -2.39
C LEU A 62 -19.46 18.99 -1.00
N GLU A 63 -19.69 18.03 -0.11
CA GLU A 63 -19.08 18.04 1.21
C GLU A 63 -17.56 17.84 1.17
N ASP A 64 -17.05 16.96 0.31
CA ASP A 64 -15.60 16.76 0.17
C ASP A 64 -14.90 18.04 -0.32
N ILE A 65 -15.54 18.76 -1.26
CA ILE A 65 -15.09 20.08 -1.72
C ILE A 65 -15.09 21.08 -0.56
N ARG A 66 -16.18 21.17 0.21
CA ARG A 66 -16.27 22.04 1.39
C ARG A 66 -15.19 21.72 2.42
N TRP A 67 -14.95 20.44 2.69
CA TRP A 67 -13.91 20.01 3.62
C TRP A 67 -12.53 20.48 3.15
N HIS A 68 -12.23 20.35 1.86
CA HIS A 68 -10.94 20.73 1.30
C HIS A 68 -10.69 22.23 1.36
N LEU A 69 -11.72 23.06 1.21
CA LEU A 69 -11.58 24.52 1.16
C LEU A 69 -11.69 25.18 2.54
N LEU A 70 -12.50 24.63 3.43
CA LEU A 70 -12.79 25.26 4.74
C LEU A 70 -12.14 24.55 5.92
N LYS A 71 -12.04 23.22 5.90
CA LYS A 71 -11.64 22.40 7.06
C LYS A 71 -10.20 21.89 6.97
N ARG A 72 -9.57 22.01 5.81
CA ARG A 72 -8.22 21.53 5.55
C ARG A 72 -7.19 22.32 6.35
N ARG A 73 -6.49 21.64 7.27
CA ARG A 73 -5.49 22.25 8.15
C ARG A 73 -4.08 22.29 7.56
N ALA A 74 -3.75 21.37 6.66
CA ALA A 74 -2.41 21.26 6.07
C ALA A 74 -2.49 21.11 4.54
N PRO A 75 -1.50 21.62 3.79
CA PRO A 75 -1.46 21.51 2.32
C PRO A 75 -1.46 20.08 1.77
N ASP A 76 -1.09 19.09 2.57
CA ASP A 76 -1.05 17.68 2.22
C ASP A 76 -2.20 16.86 2.84
N ALA A 77 -3.04 17.51 3.67
CA ALA A 77 -4.15 16.84 4.31
C ALA A 77 -5.20 16.40 3.28
N ARG A 78 -5.51 15.11 3.29
CA ARG A 78 -6.53 14.47 2.46
C ARG A 78 -7.76 14.16 3.31
N SER A 79 -8.92 14.25 2.68
CA SER A 79 -10.17 13.78 3.28
C SER A 79 -10.16 12.24 3.38
N ALA A 80 -11.09 11.68 4.14
CA ALA A 80 -11.23 10.22 4.21
C ALA A 80 -11.50 9.61 2.83
N LEU A 81 -12.36 10.25 2.04
CA LEU A 81 -12.69 9.85 0.67
C LEU A 81 -11.42 9.84 -0.21
N GLN A 82 -10.67 10.94 -0.21
CA GLN A 82 -9.44 11.06 -1.00
C GLN A 82 -8.37 10.05 -0.59
N GLU A 83 -8.25 9.73 0.69
CA GLU A 83 -7.30 8.71 1.18
C GLU A 83 -7.72 7.31 0.72
N CYS A 84 -9.00 6.97 0.81
CA CYS A 84 -9.53 5.68 0.35
C CYS A 84 -9.36 5.48 -1.17
N ILE A 85 -9.60 6.53 -1.97
CA ILE A 85 -9.36 6.50 -3.42
C ILE A 85 -7.86 6.34 -3.71
N SER A 86 -7.02 7.13 -3.05
CA SER A 86 -5.55 7.08 -3.27
C SER A 86 -4.94 5.74 -2.87
N ALA A 87 -5.53 5.08 -1.88
CA ALA A 87 -5.15 3.75 -1.43
C ALA A 87 -5.71 2.62 -2.32
N GLU A 88 -6.49 2.95 -3.36
CA GLU A 88 -7.20 2.00 -4.23
C GLU A 88 -8.10 1.00 -3.51
N ILE A 89 -8.55 1.33 -2.29
CA ILE A 89 -9.50 0.51 -1.53
C ILE A 89 -10.91 0.73 -2.03
N VAL A 90 -11.20 1.93 -2.52
CA VAL A 90 -12.51 2.24 -3.08
C VAL A 90 -12.35 2.61 -4.53
N LYS A 91 -13.12 1.94 -5.39
CA LYS A 91 -13.32 2.33 -6.76
C LYS A 91 -14.63 3.10 -6.86
N LEU A 92 -14.53 4.41 -7.06
CA LEU A 92 -15.70 5.28 -7.08
C LEU A 92 -16.28 5.43 -8.48
N TYR A 93 -17.60 5.34 -8.54
CA TYR A 93 -18.40 5.55 -9.74
C TYR A 93 -19.39 6.67 -9.51
N ALA A 94 -19.66 7.46 -10.54
CA ALA A 94 -20.68 8.50 -10.50
C ALA A 94 -21.44 8.51 -11.83
N THR A 95 -22.70 8.93 -11.80
CA THR A 95 -23.42 9.23 -13.05
C THR A 95 -22.99 10.60 -13.56
N ARG A 96 -23.14 10.85 -14.87
CA ARG A 96 -22.95 12.19 -15.42
C ARG A 96 -23.86 13.23 -14.75
N ARG A 97 -25.09 12.83 -14.43
CA ARG A 97 -26.08 13.66 -13.72
C ARG A 97 -25.58 14.15 -12.37
N VAL A 98 -24.94 13.28 -11.58
CA VAL A 98 -24.31 13.67 -10.30
C VAL A 98 -23.27 14.77 -10.52
N ILE A 99 -22.43 14.66 -11.55
CA ILE A 99 -21.42 15.70 -11.84
C ILE A 99 -22.09 17.02 -12.23
N ASP A 100 -23.10 16.97 -13.10
CA ASP A 100 -23.82 18.17 -13.55
C ASP A 100 -24.60 18.83 -12.40
N GLU A 101 -25.12 18.03 -11.47
CA GLU A 101 -25.75 18.52 -10.24
C GLU A 101 -24.76 19.23 -9.32
N VAL A 102 -23.59 18.64 -9.06
CA VAL A 102 -22.53 19.30 -8.28
C VAL A 102 -22.14 20.62 -8.94
N GLN A 103 -21.99 20.65 -10.26
CA GLN A 103 -21.69 21.88 -11.01
C GLN A 103 -22.75 22.97 -10.87
N ARG A 104 -24.04 22.60 -10.87
CA ARG A 104 -25.15 23.53 -10.62
C ARG A 104 -25.16 24.08 -9.20
N HIS A 105 -24.71 23.29 -8.23
CA HIS A 105 -24.67 23.68 -6.82
C HIS A 105 -23.43 24.49 -6.42
N ILE A 106 -22.34 24.42 -7.19
CA ILE A 106 -21.09 25.15 -6.91
C ILE A 106 -21.30 26.66 -6.66
N PRO A 107 -22.02 27.43 -7.51
CA PRO A 107 -22.21 28.86 -7.28
C PRO A 107 -22.92 29.18 -5.96
N ARG A 108 -23.90 28.34 -5.59
CA ARG A 108 -24.64 28.50 -4.34
C ARG A 108 -23.73 28.27 -3.14
N ILE A 109 -22.97 27.18 -3.11
CA ILE A 109 -22.05 26.90 -1.99
C ILE A 109 -20.93 27.93 -1.89
N ALA A 110 -20.44 28.44 -3.03
CA ALA A 110 -19.40 29.46 -3.07
C ALA A 110 -19.88 30.76 -2.40
N LEU A 111 -21.13 31.15 -2.69
CA LEU A 111 -21.76 32.31 -2.07
C LEU A 111 -22.05 32.09 -0.58
N GLU A 112 -22.63 30.95 -0.21
CA GLU A 112 -23.01 30.62 1.18
C GLU A 112 -21.79 30.54 2.11
N ASP A 113 -20.71 29.92 1.64
CA ASP A 113 -19.54 29.63 2.45
C ASP A 113 -18.41 30.66 2.28
N GLY A 114 -18.59 31.67 1.40
CA GLY A 114 -17.59 32.70 1.12
C GLY A 114 -16.33 32.19 0.42
N ILE A 115 -16.49 31.19 -0.46
CA ILE A 115 -15.39 30.51 -1.15
C ILE A 115 -15.30 30.98 -2.60
N ASP A 116 -14.10 30.98 -3.17
CA ASP A 116 -13.91 31.23 -4.60
C ASP A 116 -14.54 30.11 -5.46
N GLU A 117 -15.49 30.47 -6.32
CA GLU A 117 -16.17 29.54 -7.21
C GLU A 117 -15.21 28.82 -8.15
N GLN A 118 -14.16 29.51 -8.63
CA GLN A 118 -13.19 28.91 -9.54
C GLN A 118 -12.36 27.83 -8.85
N GLU A 119 -12.03 28.02 -7.56
CA GLU A 119 -11.37 27.00 -6.74
C GLU A 119 -12.26 25.76 -6.56
N CYS A 120 -13.56 25.94 -6.28
CA CYS A 120 -14.53 24.84 -6.22
C CYS A 120 -14.55 24.03 -7.53
N ARG A 121 -14.58 24.71 -8.68
CA ARG A 121 -14.56 24.06 -10.00
C ARG A 121 -13.25 23.32 -10.26
N ARG A 122 -12.11 23.90 -9.88
CA ARG A 122 -10.78 23.25 -10.01
C ARG A 122 -10.70 21.99 -9.17
N LEU A 123 -11.21 22.02 -7.93
CA LEU A 123 -11.28 20.84 -7.09
C LEU A 123 -12.22 19.78 -7.64
N LEU A 124 -13.40 20.16 -8.13
CA LEU A 124 -14.30 19.21 -8.78
C LEU A 124 -13.61 18.50 -9.95
N LEU A 125 -12.93 19.24 -10.83
CA LEU A 125 -12.17 18.65 -11.93
C LEU A 125 -11.14 17.65 -11.43
N SER A 126 -10.36 18.01 -10.41
CA SER A 126 -9.37 17.11 -9.80
C SER A 126 -9.98 15.86 -9.14
N LEU A 127 -11.20 15.95 -8.62
CA LEU A 127 -11.93 14.80 -8.09
C LEU A 127 -12.45 13.93 -9.23
N THR A 128 -13.03 14.53 -10.28
CA THR A 128 -13.59 13.77 -11.42
C THR A 128 -12.57 12.93 -12.17
N THR A 129 -11.29 13.32 -12.20
CA THR A 129 -10.23 12.49 -12.81
C THR A 129 -9.96 11.19 -12.05
N LYS A 130 -10.42 11.10 -10.80
CA LYS A 130 -10.30 9.91 -9.94
C LYS A 130 -11.59 9.09 -9.86
N LEU A 131 -12.67 9.58 -10.46
CA LEU A 131 -13.97 8.91 -10.52
C LEU A 131 -14.15 8.24 -11.87
N THR A 132 -14.81 7.08 -11.89
CA THR A 132 -15.32 6.52 -13.14
C THR A 132 -16.71 7.08 -13.40
N VAL A 133 -16.80 8.10 -14.25
CA VAL A 133 -18.07 8.72 -14.62
C VAL A 133 -18.72 7.91 -15.74
N LEU A 134 -19.94 7.44 -15.51
CA LEU A 134 -20.73 6.70 -16.49
C LEU A 134 -21.98 7.48 -16.87
N GLU A 135 -22.35 7.37 -18.15
CA GLU A 135 -23.58 7.91 -18.68
C GLU A 135 -24.54 6.75 -18.91
N LEU A 136 -25.74 6.86 -18.33
CA LEU A 136 -26.81 5.88 -18.49
C LEU A 136 -27.87 6.49 -19.39
N SER A 137 -28.35 5.69 -20.35
CA SER A 137 -29.52 5.98 -21.15
C SER A 137 -30.79 5.95 -20.30
N GLU A 138 -31.83 6.67 -20.73
CA GLU A 138 -33.10 6.76 -19.99
C GLU A 138 -33.76 5.40 -19.78
N ILE A 139 -33.61 4.51 -20.75
CA ILE A 139 -34.11 3.14 -20.72
C ILE A 139 -33.47 2.33 -19.58
N GLU A 140 -32.18 2.57 -19.28
CA GLU A 140 -31.45 1.82 -18.26
C GLU A 140 -31.90 2.11 -16.83
N TYR A 141 -32.51 3.28 -16.59
CA TYR A 141 -33.00 3.67 -15.26
C TYR A 141 -34.52 3.83 -15.16
N GLU A 142 -35.27 3.64 -16.24
CA GLU A 142 -36.74 3.71 -16.27
C GLU A 142 -37.38 2.71 -15.29
N ALA A 143 -36.79 1.52 -15.15
CA ALA A 143 -37.24 0.50 -14.18
C ALA A 143 -37.14 0.97 -12.72
N TYR A 144 -36.26 1.93 -12.42
CA TYR A 144 -36.02 2.48 -11.09
C TYR A 144 -36.69 3.84 -10.88
N ALA A 145 -37.23 4.45 -11.95
CA ALA A 145 -37.93 5.74 -11.92
C ALA A 145 -39.32 5.70 -11.25
N THR A 146 -39.76 4.51 -10.79
CA THR A 146 -41.00 4.32 -10.02
C THR A 146 -40.81 4.55 -8.51
N GLY A 147 -39.59 4.88 -8.09
CA GLY A 147 -39.24 5.19 -6.71
C GLY A 147 -39.86 6.48 -6.17
N GLN A 148 -39.58 6.76 -4.90
CA GLN A 148 -40.09 7.91 -4.17
C GLN A 148 -39.54 9.25 -4.69
N ASP A 149 -38.32 9.23 -5.23
CA ASP A 149 -37.70 10.35 -5.97
C ASP A 149 -37.15 9.86 -7.33
N PRO A 150 -37.72 10.30 -8.47
CA PRO A 150 -37.22 9.96 -9.80
C PRO A 150 -35.79 10.45 -10.09
N ASP A 151 -35.29 11.47 -9.37
CA ASP A 151 -33.97 12.06 -9.63
C ASP A 151 -32.82 11.13 -9.20
N ASP A 152 -33.07 10.26 -8.22
CA ASP A 152 -32.10 9.26 -7.70
C ASP A 152 -32.06 7.96 -8.51
N ALA A 153 -33.06 7.73 -9.37
CA ALA A 153 -33.17 6.51 -10.17
C ALA A 153 -31.91 6.18 -11.00
N PRO A 154 -31.22 7.15 -11.64
CA PRO A 154 -29.95 6.88 -12.34
C PRO A 154 -28.83 6.38 -11.42
N THR A 155 -28.76 6.89 -10.19
CA THR A 155 -27.73 6.49 -9.21
C THR A 155 -27.97 5.07 -8.73
N LEU A 156 -29.24 4.70 -8.49
CA LEU A 156 -29.64 3.33 -8.17
C LEU A 156 -29.39 2.37 -9.32
N ALA A 157 -29.80 2.75 -10.54
CA ALA A 157 -29.58 1.94 -11.74
C ALA A 157 -28.08 1.67 -11.96
N LEU A 158 -27.25 2.70 -11.77
CA LEU A 158 -25.79 2.57 -11.85
C LEU A 158 -25.27 1.54 -10.84
N ALA A 159 -25.70 1.64 -9.57
CA ALA A 159 -25.26 0.75 -8.51
C ALA A 159 -25.61 -0.71 -8.81
N GLN A 160 -26.81 -0.96 -9.33
CA GLN A 160 -27.24 -2.30 -9.73
C GLN A 160 -26.47 -2.81 -10.95
N LEU A 161 -26.26 -1.96 -11.96
CA LEU A 161 -25.56 -2.31 -13.19
C LEU A 161 -24.13 -2.77 -12.92
N ILE A 162 -23.40 -2.03 -12.07
CA ILE A 162 -22.00 -2.34 -11.74
C ILE A 162 -21.87 -3.30 -10.55
N LYS A 163 -22.99 -3.73 -9.95
CA LYS A 163 -23.04 -4.52 -8.71
C LYS A 163 -22.22 -3.88 -7.59
N ALA A 164 -22.40 -2.58 -7.40
CA ALA A 164 -21.76 -1.83 -6.34
C ALA A 164 -22.12 -2.39 -4.96
N GLU A 165 -21.18 -2.37 -4.04
CA GLU A 165 -21.38 -2.72 -2.63
C GLU A 165 -22.24 -1.68 -1.90
N GLY A 166 -22.41 -0.50 -2.49
CA GLY A 166 -23.42 0.46 -2.06
C GLY A 166 -23.27 1.83 -2.71
N ILE A 167 -24.20 2.70 -2.34
CA ILE A 167 -24.28 4.09 -2.78
C ILE A 167 -23.91 4.96 -1.58
N MET A 168 -22.86 5.74 -1.69
CA MET A 168 -22.48 6.70 -0.67
C MET A 168 -23.34 7.94 -0.80
N SER A 169 -24.26 8.09 0.15
CA SER A 169 -25.14 9.26 0.27
C SER A 169 -25.46 9.50 1.73
N ARG A 170 -25.89 10.72 2.04
CA ARG A 170 -26.53 11.05 3.32
C ARG A 170 -28.05 10.95 3.26
N ASP A 171 -28.59 10.80 2.06
CA ASP A 171 -30.02 10.74 1.87
C ASP A 171 -30.57 9.41 2.37
N THR A 172 -31.61 9.50 3.19
CA THR A 172 -32.37 8.34 3.67
C THR A 172 -33.24 7.75 2.57
N ASP A 173 -33.56 8.53 1.54
CA ASP A 173 -34.53 8.16 0.51
C ASP A 173 -33.95 7.10 -0.45
N ILE A 174 -32.63 7.08 -0.66
CA ILE A 174 -31.93 6.02 -1.39
C ILE A 174 -32.16 4.65 -0.75
N ALA A 175 -32.19 4.58 0.58
CA ALA A 175 -32.47 3.33 1.29
C ALA A 175 -33.94 2.91 1.13
N ALA A 176 -34.87 3.87 1.10
CA ALA A 176 -36.29 3.62 0.88
C ALA A 176 -36.58 3.06 -0.52
N MET A 177 -35.78 3.42 -1.51
CA MET A 177 -35.85 2.88 -2.89
C MET A 177 -35.15 1.51 -3.06
N GLY A 178 -34.72 0.87 -1.98
CA GLY A 178 -34.07 -0.44 -2.01
C GLY A 178 -32.57 -0.39 -2.32
N GLY A 179 -31.97 0.81 -2.36
CA GLY A 179 -30.53 0.98 -2.47
C GLY A 179 -29.80 0.63 -1.18
N GLN A 180 -28.58 0.12 -1.29
CA GLN A 180 -27.68 -0.04 -0.15
C GLN A 180 -26.97 1.28 0.12
N SER A 181 -27.55 2.13 0.98
CA SER A 181 -26.93 3.41 1.35
C SER A 181 -25.77 3.20 2.33
N ILE A 182 -24.62 3.79 2.01
CA ILE A 182 -23.41 3.79 2.82
C ILE A 182 -23.18 5.20 3.36
N SER A 183 -23.21 5.33 4.69
CA SER A 183 -22.93 6.60 5.36
C SER A 183 -21.51 7.10 5.04
N PRO A 184 -21.28 8.41 4.79
CA PRO A 184 -19.93 8.94 4.55
C PRO A 184 -18.93 8.64 5.68
N GLU A 185 -19.40 8.48 6.91
CA GLU A 185 -18.62 8.10 8.09
C GLU A 185 -17.95 6.73 7.92
N TYR A 186 -18.53 5.85 7.10
CA TYR A 186 -17.95 4.56 6.76
C TYR A 186 -16.59 4.71 6.06
N MET A 187 -16.35 5.83 5.37
CA MET A 187 -15.02 6.11 4.79
C MET A 187 -13.93 6.22 5.85
N SER A 188 -14.26 6.66 7.07
CA SER A 188 -13.29 6.67 8.17
C SER A 188 -12.89 5.24 8.58
N VAL A 189 -13.86 4.32 8.57
CA VAL A 189 -13.63 2.90 8.85
C VAL A 189 -12.79 2.26 7.75
N LEU A 190 -13.12 2.49 6.47
CA LEU A 190 -12.33 2.00 5.33
C LEU A 190 -10.91 2.56 5.32
N ARG A 191 -10.75 3.83 5.70
CA ARG A 191 -9.45 4.48 5.88
C ARG A 191 -8.62 3.79 6.98
N HIS A 192 -9.23 3.49 8.12
CA HIS A 192 -8.55 2.76 9.20
C HIS A 192 -8.19 1.33 8.79
N HIS A 193 -9.10 0.67 8.08
CA HIS A 193 -8.86 -0.63 7.47
C HIS A 193 -7.68 -0.58 6.50
N SER A 194 -7.56 0.47 5.67
CA SER A 194 -6.43 0.65 4.76
C SER A 194 -5.10 0.58 5.47
N ARG A 195 -4.99 1.33 6.57
CA ARG A 195 -3.73 1.49 7.28
C ARG A 195 -3.34 0.16 7.92
N LYS A 196 -4.32 -0.54 8.50
CA LYS A 196 -4.11 -1.89 9.04
C LYS A 196 -3.72 -2.90 7.97
N ALA A 197 -4.39 -2.88 6.82
CA ALA A 197 -4.08 -3.73 5.68
C ALA A 197 -2.67 -3.48 5.17
N ALA A 198 -2.28 -2.22 4.98
CA ALA A 198 -0.94 -1.83 4.56
C ALA A 198 0.12 -2.40 5.51
N ILE A 199 -0.06 -2.21 6.82
CA ILE A 199 0.84 -2.74 7.85
C ILE A 199 0.91 -4.28 7.77
N SER A 200 -0.23 -4.96 7.70
CA SER A 200 -0.30 -6.43 7.65
C SER A 200 0.43 -6.99 6.44
N VAL A 201 0.15 -6.44 5.25
CA VAL A 201 0.76 -6.90 3.99
C VAL A 201 2.25 -6.60 3.97
N THR A 202 2.69 -5.42 4.45
CA THR A 202 4.11 -5.10 4.59
C THR A 202 4.83 -6.06 5.55
N LEU A 203 4.21 -6.40 6.68
CA LEU A 203 4.76 -7.38 7.63
C LEU A 203 4.83 -8.79 7.04
N GLN A 204 3.82 -9.21 6.28
CA GLN A 204 3.80 -10.52 5.63
C GLN A 204 4.82 -10.62 4.50
N LEU A 205 4.97 -9.58 3.67
CA LEU A 205 5.98 -9.53 2.61
C LEU A 205 7.39 -9.53 3.17
N SER A 206 7.67 -8.70 4.18
CA SER A 206 8.98 -8.68 4.84
C SER A 206 9.29 -10.00 5.53
N GLY A 207 8.33 -10.59 6.25
CA GLY A 207 8.46 -11.92 6.85
C GLY A 207 8.73 -13.02 5.82
N SER A 208 8.01 -13.01 4.70
CA SER A 208 8.19 -13.97 3.61
C SER A 208 9.56 -13.82 2.94
N ALA A 209 10.02 -12.60 2.69
CA ALA A 209 11.36 -12.34 2.14
C ALA A 209 12.46 -12.86 3.07
N VAL A 210 12.33 -12.64 4.39
CA VAL A 210 13.26 -13.16 5.40
C VAL A 210 13.26 -14.70 5.39
N MET A 211 12.09 -15.34 5.32
CA MET A 211 11.98 -16.80 5.25
C MET A 211 12.61 -17.36 3.97
N MET A 212 12.37 -16.74 2.82
CA MET A 212 12.95 -17.17 1.54
C MET A 212 14.46 -17.09 1.54
N ALA A 213 15.04 -15.98 2.01
CA ALA A 213 16.49 -15.83 2.08
C ALA A 213 17.11 -16.82 3.08
N SER A 214 16.47 -17.02 4.24
CA SER A 214 16.92 -17.98 5.25
C SER A 214 16.84 -19.42 4.72
N GLY A 215 15.77 -19.76 4.00
CA GLY A 215 15.60 -21.06 3.36
C GLY A 215 16.64 -21.32 2.26
N ALA A 216 16.91 -20.32 1.41
CA ALA A 216 17.96 -20.42 0.39
C ALA A 216 19.35 -20.61 1.01
N ALA A 217 19.66 -19.87 2.08
CA ALA A 217 20.90 -20.04 2.83
C ALA A 217 21.03 -21.44 3.43
N LEU A 218 19.95 -21.98 4.03
CA LEU A 218 19.92 -23.33 4.58
C LEU A 218 20.11 -24.41 3.50
N ILE A 219 19.39 -24.30 2.37
CA ILE A 219 19.55 -25.22 1.23
C ILE A 219 20.98 -25.16 0.68
N GLY A 220 21.56 -23.97 0.57
CA GLY A 220 22.95 -23.77 0.17
C GLY A 220 23.92 -24.47 1.12
N ALA A 221 23.72 -24.32 2.43
CA ALA A 221 24.53 -24.99 3.44
C ALA A 221 24.41 -26.53 3.36
N LEU A 222 23.20 -27.06 3.17
CA LEU A 222 22.97 -28.50 3.00
C LEU A 222 23.62 -29.05 1.72
N LYS A 223 23.54 -28.32 0.60
CA LYS A 223 24.21 -28.71 -0.65
C LYS A 223 25.72 -28.73 -0.49
N LEU A 224 26.30 -27.71 0.16
CA LEU A 224 27.74 -27.67 0.46
C LEU A 224 28.17 -28.85 1.33
N LEU A 225 27.37 -29.19 2.36
CA LEU A 225 27.62 -30.36 3.20
C LEU A 225 27.54 -31.66 2.38
N GLN A 226 26.54 -31.80 1.51
CA GLN A 226 26.38 -32.97 0.65
C GLN A 226 27.55 -33.11 -0.34
N THR A 227 27.99 -32.01 -0.95
CA THR A 227 29.17 -32.01 -1.82
C THR A 227 30.44 -32.38 -1.04
N ALA A 228 30.62 -31.85 0.18
CA ALA A 228 31.75 -32.20 1.03
C ALA A 228 31.75 -33.70 1.37
N ILE A 229 30.60 -34.27 1.75
CA ILE A 229 30.46 -35.71 2.02
C ILE A 229 30.79 -36.52 0.76
N GLN A 230 30.27 -36.13 -0.41
CA GLN A 230 30.56 -36.83 -1.66
C GLN A 230 32.05 -36.79 -2.04
N VAL A 231 32.73 -35.67 -1.81
CA VAL A 231 34.18 -35.53 -2.02
C VAL A 231 34.93 -36.44 -1.03
N VAL A 232 34.54 -36.45 0.24
CA VAL A 232 35.16 -37.29 1.27
C VAL A 232 34.96 -38.78 0.96
N MET A 233 33.77 -39.19 0.52
CA MET A 233 33.49 -40.59 0.17
C MET A 233 34.25 -41.08 -1.07
N ARG A 234 34.79 -40.19 -1.91
CA ARG A 234 35.63 -40.56 -3.06
C ARG A 234 37.10 -40.75 -2.71
N LEU A 235 37.51 -40.42 -1.49
CA LEU A 235 38.90 -40.55 -1.06
C LEU A 235 39.20 -41.97 -0.57
N PRO A 236 40.41 -42.50 -0.84
CA PRO A 236 40.85 -43.76 -0.27
C PRO A 236 40.82 -43.72 1.29
N PRO A 237 40.48 -44.82 1.97
CA PRO A 237 40.40 -44.87 3.44
C PRO A 237 41.59 -44.27 4.22
N PRO A 238 42.87 -44.50 3.84
CA PRO A 238 43.99 -43.90 4.57
C PRO A 238 44.04 -42.38 4.44
N VAL A 239 43.64 -41.83 3.29
CA VAL A 239 43.58 -40.37 3.08
C VAL A 239 42.47 -39.75 3.91
N MET A 240 41.34 -40.45 4.06
CA MET A 240 40.22 -40.01 4.90
C MET A 240 40.63 -39.93 6.38
N LEU A 241 41.34 -40.94 6.90
CA LEU A 241 41.83 -40.93 8.29
C LEU A 241 42.79 -39.77 8.55
N ILE A 242 43.77 -39.56 7.65
CA ILE A 242 44.71 -38.44 7.75
C ILE A 242 43.96 -37.10 7.69
N GLY A 243 43.01 -36.97 6.76
CA GLY A 243 42.16 -35.79 6.63
C GLY A 243 41.32 -35.52 7.87
N MET A 244 40.78 -36.55 8.52
CA MET A 244 39.97 -36.42 9.73
C MET A 244 40.81 -36.00 10.94
N VAL A 245 41.99 -36.60 11.14
CA VAL A 245 42.93 -36.18 12.19
C VAL A 245 43.39 -34.74 11.95
N PHE A 246 43.70 -34.39 10.71
CA PHE A 246 44.07 -33.03 10.34
C PHE A 246 42.93 -32.04 10.59
N ALA A 247 41.70 -32.37 10.22
CA ALA A 247 40.52 -31.54 10.46
C ALA A 247 40.27 -31.32 11.95
N ILE A 248 40.37 -32.37 12.78
CA ILE A 248 40.20 -32.26 14.24
C ILE A 248 41.32 -31.42 14.87
N ALA A 249 42.59 -31.64 14.47
CA ALA A 249 43.72 -30.86 14.96
C ALA A 249 43.60 -29.38 14.52
N TRP A 250 43.19 -29.15 13.28
CA TRP A 250 42.97 -27.82 12.73
C TRP A 250 41.81 -27.11 13.45
N LEU A 251 40.69 -27.80 13.68
CA LEU A 251 39.54 -27.29 14.44
C LEU A 251 39.83 -27.12 15.93
N SER A 252 40.79 -27.84 16.52
CA SER A 252 41.13 -27.70 17.95
C SER A 252 41.92 -26.43 18.26
N ASN A 253 42.51 -25.79 17.24
CA ASN A 253 43.24 -24.54 17.41
C ASN A 253 42.26 -23.35 17.48
N PRO A 254 42.25 -22.56 18.57
CA PRO A 254 41.33 -21.43 18.74
C PRO A 254 41.48 -20.35 17.66
N LYS A 255 42.67 -20.16 17.09
CA LYS A 255 42.89 -19.22 15.97
C LYS A 255 42.18 -19.66 14.69
N ASN A 256 42.12 -20.95 14.43
CA ASN A 256 41.43 -21.47 13.24
C ASN A 256 39.91 -21.41 13.41
N ARG A 257 39.41 -21.63 14.64
CA ARG A 257 37.99 -21.46 14.97
C ARG A 257 37.51 -20.03 14.74
N SER A 258 38.30 -19.02 15.11
CA SER A 258 37.93 -17.62 14.90
C SER A 258 37.93 -17.23 13.42
N VAL A 259 38.89 -17.72 12.62
CA VAL A 259 38.90 -17.51 11.16
C VAL A 259 37.71 -18.20 10.49
N LEU A 260 37.33 -19.39 10.96
CA LEU A 260 36.14 -20.08 10.46
C LEU A 260 34.86 -19.31 10.84
N ALA A 261 34.76 -18.83 12.08
CA ALA A 261 33.64 -18.01 12.54
C ALA A 261 33.57 -16.68 11.81
N GLU A 262 34.70 -16.05 11.48
CA GLU A 262 34.77 -14.82 10.68
C GLU A 262 34.34 -15.07 9.23
N ARG A 263 34.76 -16.18 8.61
CA ARG A 263 34.31 -16.55 7.25
C ARG A 263 32.84 -16.96 7.21
N PHE A 264 32.36 -17.64 8.24
CA PHE A 264 30.94 -17.97 8.38
C PHE A 264 30.13 -16.69 8.65
N GLY A 265 30.66 -15.80 9.48
CA GLY A 265 30.18 -14.44 9.70
C GLY A 265 30.08 -13.66 8.39
N LEU A 266 31.11 -13.67 7.54
CA LEU A 266 31.10 -13.05 6.21
C LEU A 266 30.07 -13.66 5.25
N VAL A 267 29.76 -14.95 5.36
CA VAL A 267 28.69 -15.59 4.58
C VAL A 267 27.33 -15.18 5.10
N VAL A 268 27.15 -15.13 6.43
CA VAL A 268 25.94 -14.62 7.07
C VAL A 268 25.75 -13.14 6.80
N ASP A 269 26.81 -12.34 6.82
CA ASP A 269 26.83 -10.91 6.53
C ASP A 269 26.65 -10.64 5.04
N ARG A 270 27.18 -11.48 4.13
CA ARG A 270 26.85 -11.42 2.71
C ARG A 270 25.40 -11.81 2.46
N SER A 271 24.88 -12.80 3.19
CA SER A 271 23.46 -13.17 3.11
C SER A 271 22.58 -12.05 3.69
N GLY A 272 23.06 -11.38 4.75
CA GLY A 272 22.48 -10.19 5.35
C GLY A 272 22.56 -8.97 4.42
N HIS A 273 23.62 -8.85 3.62
CA HIS A 273 23.76 -7.86 2.56
C HIS A 273 22.83 -8.16 1.39
N VAL A 274 22.65 -9.42 0.99
CA VAL A 274 21.67 -9.81 -0.03
C VAL A 274 20.26 -9.59 0.48
N LEU A 275 19.98 -9.88 1.75
CA LEU A 275 18.73 -9.52 2.42
C LEU A 275 18.54 -8.01 2.50
N GLY A 276 19.61 -7.27 2.81
CA GLY A 276 19.64 -5.82 2.83
C GLY A 276 19.47 -5.22 1.44
N GLU A 277 20.00 -5.86 0.40
CA GLU A 277 19.85 -5.49 -1.01
C GLU A 277 18.47 -5.84 -1.53
N VAL A 278 17.89 -6.98 -1.16
CA VAL A 278 16.50 -7.33 -1.48
C VAL A 278 15.54 -6.41 -0.74
N PHE A 279 15.83 -6.09 0.52
CA PHE A 279 15.11 -5.08 1.28
C PHE A 279 15.27 -3.69 0.67
N GLN A 280 16.48 -3.33 0.23
CA GLN A 280 16.73 -2.08 -0.47
C GLN A 280 16.05 -2.08 -1.83
N LEU A 281 16.02 -3.18 -2.58
CA LEU A 281 15.35 -3.30 -3.88
C LEU A 281 13.84 -3.20 -3.69
N THR A 282 13.28 -3.87 -2.68
CA THR A 282 11.86 -3.76 -2.35
C THR A 282 11.52 -2.35 -1.87
N SER A 283 12.36 -1.72 -1.04
CA SER A 283 12.19 -0.32 -0.62
C SER A 283 12.40 0.68 -1.75
N HIS A 284 13.29 0.38 -2.71
CA HIS A 284 13.57 1.19 -3.88
C HIS A 284 12.42 1.08 -4.88
N LEU A 285 11.92 -0.13 -5.15
CA LEU A 285 10.71 -0.38 -5.94
C LEU A 285 9.49 0.29 -5.30
N LEU A 286 9.41 0.28 -3.96
CA LEU A 286 8.42 1.06 -3.21
C LEU A 286 8.57 2.56 -3.49
N SER A 287 9.80 3.08 -3.40
CA SER A 287 10.10 4.50 -3.60
C SER A 287 9.95 4.96 -5.06
N GLU A 288 10.23 4.09 -6.04
CA GLU A 288 10.05 4.35 -7.46
C GLU A 288 8.58 4.30 -7.84
N ALA A 289 7.82 3.35 -7.30
CA ALA A 289 6.39 3.32 -7.49
C ALA A 289 5.70 4.53 -6.81
N GLU A 290 6.27 5.05 -5.72
CA GLU A 290 5.86 6.33 -5.11
C GLU A 290 6.22 7.55 -5.99
N LYS A 291 7.36 7.52 -6.71
CA LYS A 291 7.74 8.54 -7.70
C LYS A 291 6.93 8.47 -9.00
N HIS A 292 6.41 7.30 -9.37
CA HIS A 292 5.53 7.11 -10.54
C HIS A 292 4.04 7.28 -10.22
N LYS A 293 3.72 7.81 -9.03
CA LYS A 293 2.41 8.38 -8.76
C LYS A 293 2.12 9.41 -9.88
N PRO A 294 1.02 9.26 -10.65
CA PRO A 294 0.74 10.15 -11.77
C PRO A 294 0.78 11.58 -11.27
N GLU A 295 1.63 12.41 -11.90
CA GLU A 295 1.71 13.84 -11.65
C GLU A 295 0.30 14.44 -11.82
N THR A 296 -0.42 14.61 -10.71
CA THR A 296 -1.47 15.62 -10.66
C THR A 296 -0.79 16.94 -10.94
N LEU A 297 -1.05 17.49 -12.14
CA LEU A 297 -0.60 18.79 -12.61
C LEU A 297 -0.45 19.78 -11.46
N THR A 298 0.78 20.05 -11.06
CA THR A 298 1.09 21.23 -10.26
C THR A 298 0.88 22.44 -11.14
N LEU A 299 -0.24 23.13 -10.94
CA LEU A 299 -0.46 24.45 -11.52
C LEU A 299 0.69 25.38 -11.10
N PRO A 300 1.22 26.19 -12.02
CA PRO A 300 2.39 27.02 -11.77
C PRO A 300 2.13 27.99 -10.61
N SER A 301 3.07 28.01 -9.66
CA SER A 301 3.15 29.00 -8.61
C SER A 301 3.16 30.39 -9.23
N ARG A 302 2.11 31.16 -8.95
CA ARG A 302 1.93 32.52 -9.43
C ARG A 302 2.89 33.43 -8.66
N ASP A 303 4.10 33.55 -9.19
CA ASP A 303 5.06 34.53 -8.74
C ASP A 303 4.52 35.95 -8.97
N ARG A 304 4.86 36.79 -7.99
CA ARG A 304 4.43 38.18 -7.85
C ARG A 304 4.73 39.00 -9.10
N ALA A 305 3.69 39.57 -9.69
CA ALA A 305 3.77 40.88 -10.32
C ALA A 305 3.11 41.90 -9.38
N LYS A 306 3.91 42.42 -8.44
CA LYS A 306 3.74 43.79 -7.97
C LYS A 306 4.53 44.66 -8.94
N SER A 307 3.84 45.36 -9.83
CA SER A 307 4.32 46.66 -10.32
C SER A 307 3.11 47.57 -10.54
N ASN A 308 3.32 48.83 -10.17
CA ASN A 308 2.41 49.96 -10.33
C ASN A 308 1.80 50.08 -11.73
#